data_AF-A0A7J6UDE1-F1
#
_entry.id   AF-A0A7J6UDE1-F1
#
_cell.length_a   1.000
_cell.length_b   1.000
_cell.length_c   1.000
_cell.angle_alpha   90.00
_cell.angle_beta   90.00
_cell.angle_gamma   90.00
#
_symmetry.space_group_name_H-M   'P 1'
#
loop_
_entity.id
_entity.type
_entity.pdbx_description
1 polymer ?
#
loop_
_entity_poly.entity_id
_entity_poly.type
_entity_poly.pdbx_seq_one_letter_code
_entity_poly.pdbx_strand_id
1 'polypeptide(L)'
;GAAGDSLYAGDNFVRETGQAGEMIQQRAFAWEAYKEGINVHDVANPTLAAHMYKEYKSRSKDVHSEEKKKVLEKYGGEEHLHIPDNVLNAERETYVEYDPVDGTVVKGTERALRKSKYLEDEHELNHSSVWGSWFDIAKGKWGYKCCKQTLRNAYCTALPSEASKT
;
A
#
# COMPACT_ATOMS: atom_id res chain seq x y z
N GLY A 1 -25.54 -26.17 1.13
CA GLY A 1 -26.06 -25.96 -0.23
C GLY A 1 -24.95 -26.21 -1.22
N ALA A 2 -25.18 -27.14 -2.14
CA ALA A 2 -24.46 -27.46 -3.37
C ALA A 2 -23.01 -26.96 -3.56
N ALA A 3 -22.03 -27.80 -3.24
CA ALA A 3 -20.66 -27.69 -3.75
C ALA A 3 -20.47 -28.40 -5.12
N GLY A 4 -21.55 -28.90 -5.74
CA GLY A 4 -21.51 -29.67 -6.98
C GLY A 4 -21.68 -28.84 -8.26
N ASP A 5 -22.39 -27.71 -8.19
CA ASP A 5 -22.72 -26.90 -9.38
C ASP A 5 -21.53 -26.03 -9.88
N SER A 6 -20.48 -25.86 -9.07
CA SER A 6 -19.26 -25.15 -9.47
C SER A 6 -18.20 -26.02 -10.13
N LEU A 7 -18.32 -27.35 -10.05
CA LEU A 7 -17.31 -28.28 -10.60
C LEU A 7 -17.46 -28.50 -12.11
N TYR A 8 -18.68 -28.44 -12.65
CA TYR A 8 -18.92 -28.63 -14.07
C TYR A 8 -20.16 -27.89 -14.54
N ALA A 9 -19.96 -26.78 -15.24
CA ALA A 9 -21.02 -25.97 -15.85
C ALA A 9 -21.22 -26.28 -17.35
N GLY A 10 -20.70 -27.41 -17.84
CA GLY A 10 -20.73 -27.81 -19.25
C GLY A 10 -19.49 -27.39 -20.04
N ASP A 11 -19.19 -28.12 -21.13
CA ASP A 11 -17.99 -27.89 -21.95
C ASP A 11 -18.03 -26.56 -22.72
N ASN A 12 -19.22 -26.09 -23.11
CA ASN A 12 -19.40 -24.78 -23.74
C ASN A 12 -18.96 -23.63 -22.84
N PHE A 13 -19.12 -23.76 -21.52
CA PHE A 13 -18.67 -22.75 -20.57
C PHE A 13 -17.14 -22.63 -20.57
N VAL A 14 -16.42 -23.76 -20.69
CA VAL A 14 -14.95 -23.79 -20.68
C VAL A 14 -14.35 -23.37 -22.03
N ARG A 15 -15.08 -23.55 -23.14
CA ARG A 15 -14.58 -23.29 -24.50
C ARG A 15 -14.06 -21.86 -24.73
N GLU A 16 -14.68 -20.87 -24.11
CA GLU A 16 -14.29 -19.45 -24.26
C GLU A 16 -13.32 -18.99 -23.17
N THR A 17 -13.06 -19.83 -22.17
CA THR A 17 -12.16 -19.49 -21.07
C THR A 17 -10.69 -19.54 -21.49
N GLY A 18 -9.86 -18.79 -20.77
CA GLY A 18 -8.42 -18.73 -21.00
C GLY A 18 -8.06 -17.94 -22.25
N GLN A 19 -7.08 -18.44 -23.01
CA GLN A 19 -6.49 -17.74 -24.17
C GLN A 19 -7.41 -17.73 -25.40
N ALA A 20 -8.47 -18.53 -25.42
CA ALA A 20 -9.43 -18.57 -26.52
C ALA A 20 -10.07 -17.19 -26.76
N GLY A 21 -10.48 -16.51 -25.69
CA GLY A 21 -11.05 -15.16 -25.78
C GLY A 21 -10.08 -14.13 -26.36
N GLU A 22 -8.80 -14.18 -25.99
CA GLU A 22 -7.77 -13.27 -26.51
C GLU A 22 -7.52 -13.51 -28.01
N MET A 23 -7.46 -14.77 -28.45
CA MET A 23 -7.32 -15.10 -29.87
C MET A 23 -8.52 -14.63 -30.70
N ILE A 24 -9.74 -14.73 -30.17
CA ILE A 24 -10.95 -14.23 -30.83
C ILE A 24 -10.86 -12.71 -31.00
N GLN A 25 -10.42 -11.98 -29.97
CA GLN A 25 -10.22 -10.53 -30.05
C GLN A 25 -9.13 -10.14 -31.06
N GLN A 26 -8.00 -10.87 -31.07
CA GLN A 26 -6.92 -10.64 -32.05
C GLN A 26 -7.40 -10.89 -33.49
N ARG A 27 -8.25 -11.90 -33.71
CA ARG A 27 -8.86 -12.17 -35.01
C ARG A 27 -9.83 -11.08 -35.44
N ALA A 28 -10.68 -10.61 -34.53
CA ALA A 28 -11.58 -9.48 -34.79
C ALA A 28 -10.78 -8.22 -35.21
N PHE A 29 -9.71 -7.91 -34.47
CA PHE A 29 -8.79 -6.83 -34.82
C PHE A 29 -8.17 -7.00 -36.21
N ALA A 30 -7.69 -8.20 -36.55
CA ALA A 30 -7.12 -8.46 -37.87
C ALA A 30 -8.15 -8.25 -39.01
N TRP A 31 -9.41 -8.64 -38.80
CA TRP A 31 -10.48 -8.40 -39.77
C TRP A 31 -10.84 -6.93 -39.94
N GLU A 32 -10.83 -6.16 -38.85
CA GLU A 32 -11.04 -4.70 -38.90
C GLU A 32 -9.90 -4.01 -39.65
N ALA A 33 -8.65 -4.31 -39.29
CA ALA A 33 -7.47 -3.78 -39.96
C ALA A 33 -7.45 -4.13 -41.46
N TYR A 34 -7.87 -5.34 -41.82
CA TYR A 34 -7.99 -5.75 -43.21
C TYR A 34 -9.05 -4.95 -43.98
N LYS A 35 -10.19 -4.62 -43.36
CA LYS A 35 -11.21 -3.73 -43.96
C LYS A 35 -10.69 -2.32 -44.19
N GLU A 36 -9.81 -1.84 -43.31
CA GLU A 36 -9.12 -0.54 -43.46
C GLU A 36 -7.99 -0.57 -44.50
N GLY A 37 -7.69 -1.75 -45.09
CA GLY A 37 -6.68 -1.92 -46.13
C GLY A 37 -5.28 -2.29 -45.61
N ILE A 38 -5.13 -2.57 -44.32
CA ILE A 38 -3.87 -3.02 -43.73
C ILE A 38 -3.75 -4.53 -43.95
N ASN A 39 -2.65 -4.97 -44.57
CA ASN A 39 -2.38 -6.40 -44.83
C ASN A 39 -1.95 -7.15 -43.56
N VAL A 40 -2.90 -7.39 -42.65
CA VAL A 40 -2.72 -8.19 -41.43
C VAL A 40 -3.70 -9.36 -41.47
N HIS A 41 -3.20 -10.57 -41.16
CA HIS A 41 -4.01 -11.78 -41.12
C HIS A 41 -3.57 -12.64 -39.94
N ASP A 42 -4.53 -13.15 -39.18
CA ASP A 42 -4.34 -13.99 -37.99
C ASP A 42 -3.67 -15.35 -38.29
N VAL A 43 -4.10 -16.06 -39.33
CA VAL A 43 -3.53 -17.36 -39.73
C VAL A 43 -2.29 -17.23 -40.61
N ALA A 44 -2.29 -16.30 -41.58
CA ALA A 44 -1.17 -16.19 -42.51
C ALA A 44 0.07 -15.54 -41.89
N ASN A 45 -0.12 -14.48 -41.08
CA ASN A 45 0.96 -13.71 -40.45
C ASN A 45 0.71 -13.55 -38.93
N PRO A 46 0.69 -14.66 -38.15
CA PRO A 46 0.25 -14.65 -36.75
C PRO A 46 1.12 -13.77 -35.84
N THR A 47 2.44 -13.77 -36.05
CA THR A 47 3.38 -12.98 -35.24
C THR A 47 3.20 -11.48 -35.45
N LEU A 48 3.00 -11.05 -36.69
CA LEU A 48 2.70 -9.67 -37.04
C LEU A 48 1.37 -9.23 -36.45
N ALA A 49 0.32 -10.04 -36.61
CA ALA A 49 -0.99 -9.77 -36.05
C ALA A 49 -0.95 -9.65 -34.52
N ALA A 50 -0.19 -10.53 -33.84
CA ALA A 50 -0.04 -10.50 -32.38
C ALA A 50 0.70 -9.25 -31.91
N HIS A 51 1.77 -8.86 -32.61
CA HIS A 51 2.53 -7.64 -32.31
C HIS A 51 1.67 -6.39 -32.47
N MET A 52 0.98 -6.27 -33.61
CA MET A 52 0.09 -5.14 -33.90
C MET A 52 -1.06 -5.05 -32.90
N TYR A 53 -1.65 -6.18 -32.51
CA TYR A 53 -2.69 -6.22 -31.49
C TYR A 53 -2.17 -5.77 -30.11
N LYS A 54 -0.94 -6.13 -29.74
CA LYS A 54 -0.30 -5.68 -28.50
C LYS A 54 -0.09 -4.16 -28.50
N GLU A 55 0.41 -3.60 -29.59
CA GLU A 55 0.55 -2.15 -29.75
C GLU A 55 -0.80 -1.43 -29.74
N TYR A 56 -1.80 -1.98 -30.42
CA TYR A 56 -3.15 -1.45 -30.40
C TYR A 56 -3.70 -1.40 -28.97
N LYS A 57 -3.51 -2.46 -28.18
CA LYS A 57 -3.97 -2.52 -26.79
C LYS A 57 -3.26 -1.51 -25.88
N SER A 58 -1.98 -1.19 -26.11
CA SER A 58 -1.31 -0.12 -25.36
C SER A 58 -1.81 1.26 -25.79
N ARG A 59 -1.86 1.54 -27.09
CA ARG A 59 -2.33 2.84 -27.62
C ARG A 59 -3.79 3.10 -27.26
N SER A 60 -4.65 2.08 -27.29
CA SER A 60 -6.05 2.20 -26.90
C SER A 60 -6.21 2.60 -25.43
N LYS A 61 -5.37 2.07 -24.52
CA LYS A 61 -5.35 2.51 -23.12
C LYS A 61 -4.93 3.96 -22.98
N ASP A 62 -3.91 4.38 -23.73
CA ASP A 62 -3.41 5.75 -23.71
C ASP A 62 -4.50 6.72 -24.20
N VAL A 63 -5.11 6.44 -25.36
CA VAL A 63 -6.24 7.22 -25.91
C VAL A 63 -7.40 7.28 -24.91
N HIS A 64 -7.78 6.15 -24.31
CA HIS A 64 -8.86 6.11 -23.33
C HIS A 64 -8.54 6.94 -22.07
N SER A 65 -7.28 6.97 -21.63
CA SER A 65 -6.83 7.82 -20.53
C SER A 65 -6.90 9.32 -20.88
N GLU A 66 -6.57 9.68 -22.12
CA GLU A 66 -6.67 11.05 -22.62
C GLU A 66 -8.12 11.51 -22.74
N GLU A 67 -9.00 10.64 -23.25
CA GLU A 67 -10.44 10.89 -23.29
C GLU A 67 -11.02 11.13 -21.89
N LYS A 68 -10.64 10.29 -20.92
CA LYS A 68 -11.01 10.48 -19.51
C LYS A 68 -10.57 11.85 -18.97
N LYS A 69 -9.33 12.25 -19.24
CA LYS A 69 -8.80 13.58 -18.86
C LYS A 69 -9.60 14.71 -19.52
N LYS A 70 -9.86 14.64 -20.83
CA LYS A 70 -10.64 15.64 -21.56
C LYS A 70 -12.05 15.80 -21.00
N VAL A 71 -12.71 14.69 -20.64
CA VAL A 71 -14.04 14.72 -20.03
C VAL A 71 -13.97 15.38 -18.64
N LEU A 72 -12.96 15.04 -17.85
CA LEU A 72 -12.74 15.60 -16.51
C LEU A 72 -12.46 17.10 -16.56
N GLU A 73 -11.62 17.57 -17.49
CA GLU A 73 -11.35 18.99 -17.71
C GLU A 73 -12.60 19.76 -18.15
N LYS A 74 -13.43 19.15 -19.00
CA LYS A 74 -14.63 19.81 -19.55
C LYS A 74 -15.78 19.90 -18.55
N TYR A 75 -15.97 18.87 -17.73
CA TYR A 75 -17.14 18.74 -16.86
C TYR A 75 -16.81 18.83 -15.36
N GLY A 76 -15.54 18.84 -14.98
CA GLY A 76 -15.10 18.82 -13.58
C GLY A 76 -15.34 17.46 -12.90
N GLY A 77 -15.10 17.40 -11.58
CA GLY A 77 -15.41 16.21 -10.76
C GLY A 77 -14.21 15.45 -10.19
N GLU A 78 -13.00 16.02 -10.23
CA GLU A 78 -11.79 15.43 -9.64
C GLU A 78 -11.96 15.11 -8.15
N GLU A 79 -12.68 15.98 -7.42
CA GLU A 79 -13.00 15.85 -6.00
C GLU A 79 -13.73 14.54 -5.64
N HIS A 80 -14.46 13.95 -6.59
CA HIS A 80 -15.21 12.71 -6.40
C HIS A 80 -14.44 11.46 -6.86
N LEU A 81 -13.30 11.63 -7.52
CA LEU A 81 -12.48 10.52 -7.98
C LEU A 81 -11.66 9.92 -6.83
N HIS A 82 -11.32 10.74 -5.83
CA HIS A 82 -10.56 10.32 -4.66
C HIS A 82 -11.50 9.97 -3.50
N ILE A 83 -12.01 8.74 -3.50
CA ILE A 83 -12.75 8.23 -2.34
C ILE A 83 -11.75 8.00 -1.20
N PRO A 84 -11.91 8.63 -0.04
CA PRO A 84 -10.96 8.45 1.04
C PRO A 84 -11.04 7.01 1.60
N ASP A 85 -9.88 6.45 1.98
CA ASP A 85 -9.74 5.04 2.38
C ASP A 85 -10.63 4.66 3.56
N ASN A 86 -11.01 5.63 4.39
CA ASN A 86 -11.94 5.46 5.51
C ASN A 86 -13.37 5.13 5.05
N VAL A 87 -13.80 5.60 3.89
CA VAL A 87 -15.13 5.31 3.31
C VAL A 87 -15.13 3.93 2.64
N LEU A 88 -14.07 3.59 1.92
CA LEU A 88 -13.91 2.25 1.30
C LEU A 88 -13.91 1.11 2.33
N ASN A 89 -13.41 1.38 3.52
CA ASN A 89 -13.34 0.42 4.63
C ASN A 89 -14.44 0.62 5.68
N ALA A 90 -15.39 1.55 5.47
CA ALA A 90 -16.41 1.88 6.47
C ALA A 90 -17.29 0.66 6.83
N GLU A 91 -17.46 -0.27 5.91
CA GLU A 91 -18.27 -1.48 6.09
C GLU A 91 -17.50 -2.68 6.68
N ARG A 92 -16.21 -2.51 7.02
CA ARG A 92 -15.40 -3.60 7.60
C ARG A 92 -15.27 -3.43 9.11
N GLU A 93 -15.89 -4.33 9.87
CA GLU A 93 -15.68 -4.43 11.30
C GLU A 93 -14.29 -5.01 11.58
N THR A 94 -13.47 -4.29 12.33
CA THR A 94 -12.16 -4.79 12.81
C THR A 94 -12.37 -5.55 14.11
N TYR A 95 -12.33 -6.88 14.04
CA TYR A 95 -12.46 -7.75 15.20
C TYR A 95 -11.14 -7.82 15.99
N VAL A 96 -11.22 -7.65 17.32
CA VAL A 96 -10.08 -7.73 18.25
C VAL A 96 -10.42 -8.68 19.39
N GLU A 97 -9.62 -9.72 19.58
CA GLU A 97 -9.74 -10.68 20.69
C GLU A 97 -8.82 -10.25 21.84
N TYR A 98 -9.35 -10.19 23.06
CA TYR A 98 -8.60 -9.87 24.27
C TYR A 98 -8.44 -11.10 25.17
N ASP A 99 -7.27 -11.25 25.77
CA ASP A 99 -7.04 -12.21 26.84
C ASP A 99 -7.90 -11.84 28.06
N PRO A 100 -8.71 -12.77 28.61
CA PRO A 100 -9.59 -12.47 29.73
C PRO A 100 -8.86 -12.22 31.06
N VAL A 101 -7.57 -12.59 31.17
CA VAL A 101 -6.76 -12.43 32.38
C VAL A 101 -5.89 -11.18 32.29
N ASP A 102 -5.13 -11.04 31.20
CA ASP A 102 -4.12 -9.99 31.05
C ASP A 102 -4.64 -8.76 30.27
N GLY A 103 -5.77 -8.88 29.58
CA GLY A 103 -6.34 -7.81 28.75
C GLY A 103 -5.48 -7.48 27.52
N THR A 104 -4.49 -8.32 27.21
CA THR A 104 -3.64 -8.23 26.03
C THR A 104 -4.39 -8.62 24.77
N VAL A 105 -4.03 -8.01 23.64
CA VAL A 105 -4.63 -8.34 22.35
C VAL A 105 -4.02 -9.65 21.83
N VAL A 106 -4.85 -10.69 21.72
CA VAL A 106 -4.45 -12.01 21.21
C VAL A 106 -4.47 -12.03 19.68
N LYS A 107 -5.48 -11.36 19.11
CA LYS A 107 -5.74 -11.37 17.67
C LYS A 107 -6.32 -10.04 17.24
N GLY A 108 -5.75 -9.46 16.19
CA GLY A 108 -6.10 -8.13 15.69
C GLY A 108 -4.97 -7.13 15.88
N THR A 109 -5.19 -5.90 15.43
CA THR A 109 -4.24 -4.80 15.59
C THR A 109 -4.40 -4.16 16.96
N GLU A 110 -3.31 -4.09 17.71
CA GLU A 110 -3.28 -3.39 19.00
C GLU A 110 -3.51 -1.89 18.81
N ARG A 111 -4.32 -1.28 19.70
CA ARG A 111 -4.54 0.17 19.66
C ARG A 111 -3.23 0.89 19.94
N ALA A 112 -2.78 1.72 19.00
CA ALA A 112 -1.61 2.56 19.21
C ALA A 112 -1.77 3.39 20.49
N LEU A 113 -0.77 3.31 21.39
CA LEU A 113 -0.72 4.12 22.61
C LEU A 113 -0.81 5.60 22.25
N ARG A 114 -1.73 6.33 22.89
CA ARG A 114 -1.83 7.78 22.69
C ARG A 114 -0.56 8.43 23.22
N LYS A 115 0.18 9.10 22.33
CA LYS A 115 1.27 10.00 22.73
C LYS A 115 0.70 11.14 23.58
N SER A 116 1.37 11.52 24.65
CA SER A 116 0.96 12.67 25.46
C SER A 116 1.20 13.98 24.70
N LYS A 117 0.69 15.09 25.22
CA LYS A 117 0.87 16.43 24.61
C LYS A 117 2.35 16.86 24.56
N TYR A 118 3.18 16.31 25.43
CA TYR A 118 4.57 16.70 25.60
C TYR A 118 5.48 15.75 24.82
N LEU A 119 6.57 16.28 24.27
CA LEU A 119 7.59 15.45 23.64
C LEU A 119 8.25 14.61 24.74
N GLU A 120 8.01 13.31 24.70
CA GLU A 120 8.64 12.31 25.56
C GLU A 120 9.95 11.84 24.90
N ASP A 121 10.91 11.40 25.71
CA ASP A 121 12.18 10.80 25.27
C ASP A 121 13.06 11.69 24.37
N GLU A 122 12.93 13.02 24.46
CA GLU A 122 13.85 13.96 23.83
C GLU A 122 15.13 14.09 24.68
N HIS A 123 16.23 13.59 24.14
CA HIS A 123 17.52 13.61 24.83
C HIS A 123 18.41 14.74 24.31
N GLU A 124 18.67 15.71 25.18
CA GLU A 124 19.59 16.82 24.89
C GLU A 124 21.05 16.32 24.80
N LEU A 125 21.87 16.93 23.95
CA LEU A 125 23.34 16.83 23.95
C LEU A 125 23.94 15.40 24.01
N ASN A 126 23.30 14.45 23.31
CA ASN A 126 23.72 13.04 23.20
C ASN A 126 23.72 12.28 24.54
N HIS A 127 22.86 12.69 25.48
CA HIS A 127 22.59 11.89 26.67
C HIS A 127 21.64 10.72 26.33
N SER A 128 21.68 9.63 27.11
CA SER A 128 20.73 8.52 26.98
C SER A 128 19.59 8.56 28.03
N SER A 129 19.54 9.66 28.78
CA SER A 129 18.58 9.87 29.87
C SER A 129 18.23 11.35 29.94
N VAL A 130 16.97 11.66 30.28
CA VAL A 130 16.49 13.03 30.45
C VAL A 130 17.15 13.73 31.66
N TRP A 131 17.27 15.05 31.61
CA TRP A 131 17.75 15.86 32.73
C TRP A 131 16.88 15.66 33.99
N GLY A 132 17.53 15.49 35.14
CA GLY A 132 16.82 15.21 36.40
C GLY A 132 16.54 13.72 36.65
N SER A 133 16.99 12.84 35.76
CA SER A 133 16.94 11.38 35.95
C SER A 133 17.84 10.86 37.08
N TRP A 134 18.71 11.70 37.64
CA TRP A 134 19.58 11.37 38.76
C TRP A 134 19.77 12.55 39.72
N PHE A 135 19.90 12.26 41.01
CA PHE A 135 20.14 13.25 42.07
C PHE A 135 21.39 12.89 42.86
N ASP A 136 22.37 13.81 42.91
CA ASP A 136 23.57 13.68 43.73
C ASP A 136 23.24 14.09 45.17
N ILE A 137 23.08 13.11 46.06
CA ILE A 137 22.74 13.32 47.47
C ILE A 137 23.84 14.12 48.19
N ALA A 138 25.12 13.93 47.81
CA ALA A 138 26.23 14.58 48.49
C ALA A 138 26.34 16.07 48.13
N LYS A 139 25.92 16.46 46.92
CA LYS A 139 25.97 17.84 46.42
C LYS A 139 24.61 18.54 46.41
N GLY A 140 23.52 17.81 46.63
CA GLY A 140 22.15 18.32 46.57
C GLY A 140 21.76 18.81 45.17
N LYS A 141 22.31 18.21 44.11
CA LYS A 141 22.12 18.68 42.72
C LYS A 141 21.54 17.60 41.83
N TRP A 142 20.67 18.02 40.93
CA TRP A 142 20.13 17.18 39.86
C TRP A 142 21.14 17.04 38.71
N GLY A 143 21.09 15.90 38.04
CA GLY A 143 21.93 15.59 36.91
C GLY A 143 21.35 14.50 36.01
N TYR A 144 22.16 14.04 35.07
CA TYR A 144 21.84 12.95 34.16
C TYR A 144 22.22 11.59 34.74
N LYS A 145 21.36 10.57 34.57
CA LYS A 145 21.65 9.20 35.01
C LYS A 145 22.79 8.54 34.22
N CYS A 146 22.93 8.86 32.93
CA CYS A 146 23.94 8.27 32.05
C CYS A 146 25.39 8.59 32.48
N CYS A 147 25.72 9.87 32.71
CA CYS A 147 27.08 10.32 32.97
C CYS A 147 27.26 10.97 34.35
N LYS A 148 26.19 11.08 35.16
CA LYS A 148 26.18 11.72 36.49
C LYS A 148 26.68 13.17 36.49
N GLN A 149 26.60 13.83 35.33
CA GLN A 149 26.93 15.25 35.23
C GLN A 149 25.78 16.09 35.79
N THR A 150 26.13 17.13 36.55
CA THR A 150 25.18 18.06 37.18
C THR A 150 25.07 19.39 36.42
N LEU A 151 25.52 19.45 35.18
CA LEU A 151 25.41 20.62 34.30
C LEU A 151 24.52 20.24 33.11
N ARG A 152 23.40 20.95 32.91
CA ARG A 152 22.43 20.62 31.86
C ARG A 152 23.03 20.71 30.47
N ASN A 153 23.82 21.75 30.23
CA ASN A 153 24.39 22.05 28.92
C ASN A 153 25.74 21.35 28.67
N ALA A 154 26.12 20.37 29.49
CA ALA A 154 27.33 19.59 29.27
C ALA A 154 27.05 18.43 28.31
N TYR A 155 28.01 18.15 27.42
CA TYR A 155 27.92 17.02 26.51
C TYR A 155 28.18 15.71 27.25
N CYS A 156 27.49 14.64 26.86
CA CYS A 156 27.66 13.33 27.48
C CYS A 156 29.09 12.82 27.32
N THR A 157 29.72 12.43 28.43
CA THR A 157 31.06 11.84 28.45
C THR A 157 31.03 10.30 28.56
N ALA A 158 29.85 9.70 28.71
CA ALA A 158 29.72 8.25 28.68
C ALA A 158 29.86 7.77 27.24
N LEU A 159 30.69 6.74 27.01
CA LEU A 159 30.76 6.07 25.72
C LEU A 159 29.35 5.59 25.34
N PRO A 160 28.95 5.72 24.06
CA PRO A 160 27.64 5.27 23.62
C PRO A 160 27.54 3.77 23.91
N SER A 161 26.70 3.39 24.88
CA SER A 161 26.30 1.99 25.01
C SER A 161 25.46 1.67 23.79
N GLU A 162 25.94 0.76 22.95
CA GLU A 162 25.21 0.19 21.83
C GLU A 162 23.95 -0.54 22.35
N ALA A 163 22.86 0.20 22.53
CA ALA A 163 21.51 -0.30 22.80
C ALA A 163 20.57 0.89 22.62
N SER A 164 19.51 0.90 21.83
CA SER A 164 18.82 -0.13 21.07
C SER A 164 17.90 0.64 20.12
N LYS A 165 18.17 0.60 18.80
CA LYS A 165 17.18 0.97 17.79
C LYS A 165 16.39 -0.29 17.45
N THR A 166 15.31 -0.51 18.18
CA THR A 166 14.21 -1.41 17.82
C THR A 166 12.93 -0.76 18.29
#